data_AF-M3IKJ7-F1
#
_entry.id   AF-M3IKJ7-F1
#
_cell.length_a   1.000
_cell.length_b   1.000
_cell.length_c   1.000
_cell.angle_alpha   90.00
_cell.angle_beta   90.00
_cell.angle_gamma   90.00
#
_symmetry.space_group_name_H-M   'P 1'
#
loop_
_entity.id
_entity.type
_entity.pdbx_description
1 polymer ?
#
loop_
_entity_poly.entity_id
_entity_poly.type
_entity_poly.pdbx_seq_one_letter_code
_entity_poly.pdbx_strand_id
1 'polypeptide(L)'
;FDGISYSKGASVLRQLMYYIGEDSFRNAMRKYFQKFKNSNTIQNDFLDTMSETSGIDIRNWSKEWLDTTGVNTLLPVWKENRLFIRQLPSDTNGLLRTHALEVTVFALKEDKIEKNTNTYTTDTFLAPSKRYGKTR
;
A
#
# COMPACT_ATOMS: atom_id res chain seq x y z
N PHE A 1 -8.92 -6.76 -22.89
CA PHE A 1 -8.19 -6.71 -21.61
C PHE A 1 -6.72 -6.95 -21.90
N ASP A 2 -5.84 -6.06 -21.45
CA ASP A 2 -4.40 -6.09 -21.72
C ASP A 2 -3.58 -6.55 -20.51
N GLY A 3 -2.31 -6.95 -20.73
CA GLY A 3 -1.41 -7.46 -19.68
C GLY A 3 -1.05 -6.42 -18.61
N ILE A 4 -1.20 -5.13 -18.92
CA ILE A 4 -0.98 -4.02 -17.98
C ILE A 4 -2.10 -4.00 -16.93
N SER A 5 -3.36 -4.20 -17.34
CA SER A 5 -4.50 -4.26 -16.43
C SER A 5 -4.36 -5.39 -15.39
N TYR A 6 -3.91 -6.58 -15.81
CA TYR A 6 -3.67 -7.70 -14.89
C TYR A 6 -2.50 -7.46 -13.93
N SER A 7 -1.40 -6.89 -14.42
CA SER A 7 -0.21 -6.62 -13.60
C SER A 7 -0.47 -5.54 -12.54
N LYS A 8 -1.25 -4.51 -12.89
CA LYS A 8 -1.73 -3.50 -11.93
C LYS A 8 -2.68 -4.13 -10.91
N GLY A 9 -3.66 -4.92 -11.37
CA GLY A 9 -4.63 -5.60 -10.50
C GLY A 9 -3.96 -6.48 -9.44
N ALA A 10 -2.99 -7.31 -9.85
CA ALA A 10 -2.23 -8.16 -8.92
C ALA A 10 -1.44 -7.34 -7.88
N SER A 11 -0.88 -6.19 -8.29
CA SER A 11 -0.13 -5.32 -7.39
C SER A 11 -1.04 -4.62 -6.37
N VAL A 12 -2.24 -4.20 -6.78
CA VAL A 12 -3.25 -3.63 -5.87
C VAL A 12 -3.69 -4.66 -4.83
N LEU A 13 -3.97 -5.91 -5.23
CA LEU A 13 -4.36 -6.96 -4.30
C LEU A 13 -3.25 -7.31 -3.30
N ARG A 14 -2.00 -7.39 -3.76
CA ARG A 14 -0.86 -7.55 -2.85
C ARG A 14 -0.79 -6.40 -1.87
N GLN A 15 -0.92 -5.16 -2.33
CA GLN A 15 -0.85 -4.01 -1.46
C GLN A 15 -1.99 -3.98 -0.43
N LEU A 16 -3.21 -4.34 -0.83
CA LEU A 16 -4.33 -4.48 0.09
C LEU A 16 -4.02 -5.52 1.17
N MET A 17 -3.48 -6.68 0.77
CA MET A 17 -3.10 -7.74 1.70
C MET A 17 -2.03 -7.28 2.71
N TYR A 18 -1.01 -6.54 2.27
CA TYR A 18 -0.04 -5.94 3.19
C TYR A 18 -0.67 -4.88 4.09
N TYR A 19 -1.62 -4.10 3.57
CA TYR A 19 -2.28 -3.02 4.30
C TYR A 19 -3.21 -3.51 5.41
N ILE A 20 -4.01 -4.55 5.14
CA ILE A 20 -4.98 -5.07 6.13
C ILE A 20 -4.46 -6.27 6.92
N GLY A 21 -3.30 -6.81 6.54
CA GLY A 21 -2.72 -8.04 7.08
C GLY A 21 -3.19 -9.30 6.35
N GLU A 22 -2.28 -10.28 6.22
CA GLU A 22 -2.52 -11.51 5.47
C GLU A 22 -3.66 -12.36 6.04
N ASP A 23 -3.75 -12.48 7.36
CA ASP A 23 -4.81 -13.25 8.03
C ASP A 23 -6.19 -12.61 7.83
N SER A 24 -6.29 -11.28 8.00
CA SER A 24 -7.50 -10.51 7.74
C SER A 24 -7.94 -10.67 6.28
N PHE A 25 -7.00 -10.56 5.34
CA PHE A 25 -7.26 -10.73 3.92
C PHE A 25 -7.77 -12.14 3.60
N ARG A 26 -7.12 -13.19 4.11
CA ARG A 26 -7.56 -14.59 3.92
C ARG A 26 -8.95 -14.85 4.49
N ASN A 27 -9.22 -14.35 5.70
CA ASN A 27 -10.52 -14.51 6.33
C ASN A 27 -11.61 -13.74 5.56
N ALA A 28 -11.29 -12.54 5.07
CA ALA A 28 -12.20 -11.75 4.25
C ALA A 28 -12.53 -12.44 2.93
N MET A 29 -11.54 -13.03 2.25
CA MET A 29 -11.76 -13.81 1.03
C MET A 29 -12.70 -14.99 1.27
N ARG A 30 -12.48 -15.76 2.35
CA ARG A 30 -13.38 -16.87 2.74
C ARG A 30 -14.81 -16.38 2.93
N LYS A 31 -14.97 -15.29 3.70
CA LYS A 31 -16.29 -14.69 3.97
C LYS A 31 -16.95 -14.16 2.69
N TYR A 32 -16.20 -13.49 1.83
CA TYR A 32 -16.66 -12.94 0.56
C TYR A 32 -17.22 -14.04 -0.35
N PHE A 33 -16.44 -15.10 -0.59
CA PHE A 33 -16.87 -16.19 -1.45
C PHE A 33 -18.06 -16.98 -0.88
N GLN A 34 -18.15 -17.13 0.45
CA GLN A 34 -19.32 -17.74 1.08
C GLN A 34 -20.57 -16.87 0.93
N LYS A 35 -20.45 -15.56 1.19
CA LYS A 35 -21.55 -14.60 1.15
C LYS A 35 -22.14 -14.41 -0.24
N PHE A 36 -21.28 -14.35 -1.26
CA PHE A 36 -21.69 -14.05 -2.64
C PHE A 36 -21.66 -15.27 -3.56
N LYS A 37 -21.71 -16.47 -3.00
CA LYS A 37 -21.75 -17.71 -3.77
C LYS A 37 -22.91 -17.67 -4.78
N ASN A 38 -22.63 -18.09 -6.02
CA ASN A 38 -23.59 -18.13 -7.13
C ASN A 38 -24.27 -16.78 -7.45
N SER A 39 -23.65 -15.67 -7.07
CA SER A 39 -24.18 -14.32 -7.26
C SER A 39 -23.20 -13.46 -8.06
N ASN A 40 -23.69 -12.39 -8.66
CA ASN A 40 -22.85 -11.35 -9.24
C ASN A 40 -22.47 -10.34 -8.15
N THR A 41 -21.28 -9.76 -8.27
CA THR A 41 -20.72 -8.84 -7.27
C THR A 41 -20.17 -7.57 -7.93
N ILE A 42 -20.07 -6.50 -7.15
CA ILE A 42 -19.42 -5.26 -7.52
C ILE A 42 -18.23 -4.95 -6.60
N GLN A 43 -17.40 -3.96 -6.97
CA GLN A 43 -16.23 -3.56 -6.18
C GLN A 43 -16.55 -3.26 -4.71
N ASN A 44 -17.69 -2.61 -4.44
CA ASN A 44 -18.08 -2.28 -3.06
C ASN A 44 -18.35 -3.52 -2.21
N ASP A 45 -18.92 -4.60 -2.77
CA ASP A 45 -19.15 -5.85 -2.04
C ASP A 45 -17.84 -6.43 -1.50
N PHE A 46 -16.79 -6.35 -2.33
CA PHE A 46 -15.45 -6.80 -1.98
C PHE A 46 -14.84 -5.91 -0.89
N LEU A 47 -14.86 -4.59 -1.10
CA LEU A 47 -14.25 -3.63 -0.17
C LEU A 47 -14.94 -3.62 1.20
N ASP A 48 -16.26 -3.75 1.23
CA ASP A 48 -17.03 -3.81 2.48
C ASP A 48 -16.69 -5.09 3.26
N THR A 49 -16.53 -6.23 2.57
CA THR A 49 -16.16 -7.49 3.23
C THR A 49 -14.73 -7.45 3.80
N MET A 50 -13.81 -6.82 3.08
CA MET A 50 -12.43 -6.57 3.54
C MET A 50 -12.40 -5.64 4.75
N SER A 51 -13.18 -4.54 4.73
CA SER A 51 -13.28 -3.61 5.86
C SER A 51 -13.86 -4.29 7.10
N GLU A 52 -14.93 -5.06 6.93
CA GLU A 52 -15.62 -5.75 8.02
C GLU A 52 -14.70 -6.74 8.73
N THR A 53 -13.86 -7.46 7.99
CA THR A 53 -12.99 -8.50 8.55
C THR A 53 -11.71 -7.93 9.16
N SER A 54 -11.18 -6.83 8.60
CA SER A 54 -9.94 -6.20 9.08
C SER A 54 -10.15 -5.15 10.16
N GLY A 55 -11.36 -4.58 10.27
CA GLY A 55 -11.64 -3.44 11.14
C GLY A 55 -11.09 -2.10 10.62
N ILE A 56 -10.54 -2.07 9.40
CA ILE A 56 -9.98 -0.87 8.75
C ILE A 56 -10.94 -0.38 7.68
N ASP A 57 -11.30 0.90 7.67
CA ASP A 57 -12.05 1.50 6.56
C ASP A 57 -11.14 1.69 5.34
N ILE A 58 -11.20 0.75 4.39
CA ILE A 58 -10.35 0.77 3.19
C ILE A 58 -10.90 1.62 2.06
N ARG A 59 -12.02 2.35 2.23
CA ARG A 59 -12.62 3.13 1.13
C ARG A 59 -11.71 4.25 0.64
N ASN A 60 -11.04 4.94 1.57
CA ASN A 60 -10.09 5.99 1.19
C ASN A 60 -8.87 5.40 0.47
N TRP A 61 -8.35 4.28 0.98
CA TRP A 61 -7.28 3.53 0.30
C TRP A 61 -7.69 3.08 -1.10
N SER A 62 -8.93 2.58 -1.27
CA SER A 62 -9.47 2.17 -2.57
C SER A 62 -9.51 3.35 -3.55
N LYS A 63 -9.98 4.53 -3.12
CA LYS A 63 -9.98 5.71 -3.99
C LYS A 63 -8.58 6.04 -4.49
N GLU A 64 -7.59 5.96 -3.61
CA GLU A 64 -6.19 6.20 -3.97
C GLU A 64 -5.65 5.14 -4.95
N TRP A 65 -5.94 3.86 -4.75
CA TRP A 65 -5.30 2.76 -5.50
C TRP A 65 -6.05 2.27 -6.72
N LEU A 66 -7.38 2.22 -6.65
CA LEU A 66 -8.25 1.69 -7.70
C LEU A 66 -8.79 2.79 -8.61
N ASP A 67 -9.17 3.94 -8.05
CA ASP A 67 -9.92 4.95 -8.79
C ASP A 67 -9.02 6.02 -9.44
N THR A 68 -7.69 5.91 -9.29
CA THR A 68 -6.74 6.87 -9.88
C THR A 68 -5.63 6.19 -10.70
N THR A 69 -5.07 6.96 -11.64
CA THR A 69 -3.98 6.54 -12.54
C THR A 69 -2.62 7.01 -12.04
N GLY A 70 -1.55 6.41 -12.57
CA GLY A 70 -0.18 6.76 -12.21
C GLY A 70 0.38 5.99 -11.02
N VAL A 71 1.69 6.10 -10.84
CA VAL A 71 2.49 5.42 -9.80
C VAL A 71 3.24 6.45 -8.96
N ASN A 72 3.57 6.09 -7.72
CA ASN A 72 4.51 6.86 -6.90
C ASN A 72 5.90 6.24 -6.96
N THR A 73 6.93 7.08 -6.89
CA THR A 73 8.32 6.64 -6.73
C THR A 73 8.68 6.66 -5.25
N LEU A 74 9.21 5.57 -4.73
CA LEU A 74 9.72 5.48 -3.35
C LEU A 74 11.25 5.48 -3.39
N LEU A 75 11.86 6.39 -2.64
CA LEU A 75 13.31 6.58 -2.59
C LEU A 75 13.84 6.35 -1.17
N PRO A 76 14.82 5.45 -0.98
CA PRO A 76 15.52 5.35 0.30
C PRO A 76 16.45 6.56 0.49
N VAL A 77 16.43 7.15 1.68
CA VAL A 77 17.26 8.30 2.05
C VAL A 77 17.88 8.03 3.41
N TRP A 78 19.22 7.92 3.46
CA TRP A 78 19.96 7.78 4.72
C TRP A 78 20.33 9.15 5.28
N LYS A 79 20.00 9.41 6.55
CA LYS A 79 20.44 10.61 7.29
C LYS A 79 20.70 10.25 8.74
N GLU A 80 21.83 10.70 9.29
CA GLU A 80 22.15 10.57 10.72
C GLU A 80 21.93 9.13 11.26
N ASN A 81 22.41 8.13 10.50
CA ASN A 81 22.26 6.70 10.81
C ASN A 81 20.80 6.18 10.87
N ARG A 82 19.86 6.88 10.22
CA ARG A 82 18.46 6.48 10.06
C ARG A 82 18.09 6.39 8.58
N LEU A 83 17.30 5.37 8.24
CA LEU A 83 16.71 5.21 6.91
C LEU A 83 15.33 5.89 6.88
N PHE A 84 15.13 6.75 5.90
CA PHE A 84 13.85 7.35 5.57
C PHE A 84 13.39 6.83 4.20
N ILE A 85 12.10 6.60 4.03
CA ILE A 85 11.50 6.33 2.72
C ILE A 85 10.78 7.61 2.27
N ARG A 86 11.31 8.25 1.23
CA ARG A 86 10.69 9.44 0.63
C ARG A 86 9.81 9.01 -0.53
N GLN A 87 8.52 9.33 -0.46
CA GLN A 87 7.58 9.15 -1.56
C GLN A 87 7.53 10.41 -2.43
N LEU A 88 7.62 10.24 -3.74
CA LEU A 88 7.37 11.29 -4.72
C LEU A 88 5.94 11.19 -5.26
N PRO A 89 5.27 12.34 -5.50
CA PRO A 89 3.95 12.37 -6.11
C PRO A 89 3.99 11.73 -7.50
N SER A 90 2.84 11.26 -7.98
CA SER A 90 2.76 10.68 -9.31
C SER A 90 2.95 11.75 -10.39
N ASP A 91 3.81 11.49 -11.37
CA ASP A 91 4.05 12.46 -12.46
C ASP A 91 2.80 12.73 -13.31
N THR A 92 1.83 11.81 -13.30
CA THR A 92 0.60 11.94 -14.10
C THR A 92 -0.51 12.76 -13.44
N ASN A 93 -0.59 12.79 -12.11
CA ASN A 93 -1.69 13.47 -11.40
C ASN A 93 -1.31 14.13 -10.07
N GLY A 94 -0.04 14.12 -9.69
CA GLY A 94 0.46 14.74 -8.47
C GLY A 94 0.04 14.04 -7.17
N LEU A 95 -0.71 12.94 -7.23
CA LEU A 95 -1.23 12.28 -6.04
C LEU A 95 -0.17 11.46 -5.32
N LEU A 96 -0.21 11.51 -3.99
CA LEU A 96 0.44 10.56 -3.11
C LEU A 96 -0.60 9.52 -2.69
N ARG A 97 -0.15 8.28 -2.51
CA ARG A 97 -0.99 7.17 -2.09
C ARG A 97 -0.46 6.57 -0.80
N THR A 98 -1.35 6.00 -0.01
CA THR A 98 -0.99 5.22 1.17
C THR A 98 -0.28 3.94 0.72
N HIS A 99 0.95 3.72 1.17
CA HIS A 99 1.64 2.44 0.93
C HIS A 99 1.81 1.68 2.24
N ALA A 100 1.45 0.40 2.23
CA ALA A 100 1.97 -0.57 3.19
C ALA A 100 3.31 -1.06 2.64
N LEU A 101 4.36 -0.98 3.46
CA LEU A 101 5.71 -1.32 3.04
C LEU A 101 6.32 -2.30 4.03
N GLU A 102 7.02 -3.30 3.51
CA GLU A 102 7.96 -4.10 4.28
C GLU A 102 9.38 -3.63 3.92
N VAL A 103 10.11 -3.11 4.89
CA VAL A 103 11.50 -2.67 4.70
C VAL A 103 12.43 -3.56 5.48
N THR A 104 13.41 -4.16 4.79
CA THR A 104 14.51 -4.91 5.40
C THR A 104 15.84 -4.25 5.03
N VAL A 105 16.71 -4.03 6.03
CA VAL A 105 18.06 -3.50 5.83
C VAL A 105 19.08 -4.63 6.00
N PHE A 106 20.05 -4.66 5.11
CA PHE A 106 21.16 -5.62 5.14
C PHE A 106 22.48 -4.87 5.34
N ALA A 107 23.40 -5.46 6.10
CA ALA A 107 24.76 -4.98 6.27
C ALA A 107 25.73 -5.98 5.63
N LEU A 108 26.76 -5.46 4.96
CA LEU A 108 27.87 -6.27 4.45
C LEU A 108 28.97 -6.32 5.50
N LYS A 109 29.37 -7.52 5.94
CA LYS A 109 30.53 -7.75 6.80
C LYS A 109 31.35 -8.91 6.24
N GLU A 110 32.64 -8.71 6.05
CA GLU A 110 33.58 -9.77 5.63
C GLU A 110 33.05 -10.60 4.45
N ASP A 111 32.57 -9.92 3.40
CA ASP A 111 31.95 -10.50 2.20
C ASP A 111 30.68 -11.35 2.43
N LYS A 112 30.07 -11.26 3.61
CA LYS A 112 28.77 -11.87 3.94
C LYS A 112 27.70 -10.80 4.16
N ILE A 113 26.51 -11.08 3.64
CA ILE A 113 25.33 -10.24 3.87
C ILE A 113 24.66 -10.71 5.16
N GLU A 114 24.64 -9.86 6.18
CA GLU A 114 23.89 -10.07 7.42
C GLU A 114 22.63 -9.21 7.41
N LYS A 115 21.48 -9.82 7.69
CA LYS A 115 20.23 -9.07 7.91
C LYS A 115 20.39 -8.25 9.19
N ASN A 116 20.36 -6.92 9.08
CA ASN A 116 20.32 -6.06 10.26
C ASN A 116 18.85 -5.97 10.67
N THR A 117 18.47 -6.85 11.59
CA THR A 117 17.08 -7.18 11.93
C THR A 117 16.34 -5.94 12.41
N ASN A 118 15.43 -5.44 11.58
CA ASN A 118 14.13 -4.88 11.95
C ASN A 118 13.28 -4.78 10.67
N THR A 119 12.15 -5.48 10.64
CA THR A 119 11.11 -5.26 9.63
C THR A 119 10.24 -4.12 10.14
N TYR A 120 10.16 -3.03 9.37
CA TYR A 120 9.25 -1.93 9.68
C TYR A 120 8.05 -2.00 8.74
N THR A 121 6.86 -2.17 9.30
CA THR A 121 5.60 -1.89 8.61
C THR A 121 5.23 -0.45 8.94
N THR A 122 5.36 0.44 7.97
CA THR A 122 4.88 1.82 8.11
C THR A 122 3.70 2.00 7.18
N ASP A 123 2.62 2.54 7.70
CA ASP A 123 1.67 3.28 6.88
C ASP A 123 2.35 4.60 6.53
N THR A 124 2.46 4.94 5.25
CA THR A 124 2.87 6.30 4.88
C THR A 124 1.75 7.25 5.26
N PHE A 125 1.72 7.71 6.51
CA PHE A 125 0.85 8.81 6.89
C PHE A 125 1.32 10.05 6.12
N LEU A 126 0.44 10.61 5.31
CA LEU A 126 0.62 11.94 4.75
C LEU A 126 0.79 12.90 5.94
N ALA A 127 2.02 13.32 6.22
CA ALA A 127 2.22 14.50 7.05
C ALA A 127 1.42 15.63 6.37
N PRO A 128 0.52 16.34 7.09
CA PRO A 128 -0.21 17.43 6.49
C PRO A 128 0.80 18.39 5.90
N SER A 129 0.67 18.64 4.59
CA SER A 129 1.51 19.60 3.91
C SER A 129 1.36 20.92 4.65
N LYS A 130 2.40 21.34 5.37
CA LYS A 130 2.55 22.74 5.76
C LYS A 130 2.54 23.49 4.43
N ARG A 131 1.41 24.12 4.12
CA ARG A 131 1.33 25.19 3.12
C ARG A 131 2.40 26.19 3.51
N TYR A 132 3.55 26.15 2.86
CA TYR A 132 4.46 27.28 2.85
C TYR A 132 3.71 28.39 2.13
N GLY A 133 3.19 29.31 2.93
CA GLY A 133 2.58 30.53 2.45
C GLY A 133 3.56 31.26 1.55
N LYS A 134 3.05 31.70 0.41
CA LYS A 134 3.66 32.79 -0.35
C LYS A 134 3.89 33.96 0.59
N THR A 135 5.14 34.31 0.84
CA THR A 135 5.47 35.67 1.28
C THR A 135 5.70 36.48 0.02
N ARG A 136 4.97 37.60 -0.04
CA ARG A 136 5.07 38.65 -1.05
C ARG A 136 6.47 39.26 -1.11
#